data_AF-A0A0J8QNQ6-F1
#
_entry.id   AF-A0A0J8QNQ6-F1
#
_cell.length_a   1.000
_cell.length_b   1.000
_cell.length_c   1.000
_cell.angle_alpha   90.00
_cell.angle_beta   90.00
_cell.angle_gamma   90.00
#
_symmetry.space_group_name_H-M   'P 1'
#
loop_
_entity.id
_entity.type
_entity.pdbx_description
1 polymer ?
#
loop_
_entity_poly.entity_id
_entity_poly.type
_entity_poly.pdbx_seq_one_letter_code
_entity_poly.pdbx_strand_id
1 'polypeptide(L)'
;MSFGSPGGRSINIKPTPPERGSFPLDHDGECKYLIASYLHCLKSVGGVNDERCRKLAKGYLNCRMENNLMAPDDFKNLGLEFNDDAPKSEQKPETTAKTKQAPSTK
;
A
#
# COMPACT_ATOMS: atom_id res chain seq x y z
N MET A 1 -19.19 -20.53 53.79
CA MET A 1 -17.80 -21.00 53.60
C MET A 1 -17.87 -22.07 52.51
N SER A 2 -17.48 -21.83 51.26
CA SER A 2 -16.08 -21.75 50.84
C SER A 2 -16.03 -21.07 49.47
N PHE A 3 -15.39 -19.90 49.43
CA PHE A 3 -15.03 -19.17 48.24
C PHE A 3 -13.53 -19.46 48.02
N GLY A 4 -13.19 -20.23 47.00
CA GLY A 4 -11.81 -20.55 46.63
C GLY A 4 -11.82 -21.23 45.27
N SER A 5 -11.03 -20.88 44.27
CA SER A 5 -9.87 -20.00 44.19
C SER A 5 -9.74 -19.55 42.71
N PRO A 6 -9.38 -18.29 42.39
CA PRO A 6 -9.32 -17.78 41.02
C PRO A 6 -8.03 -18.23 40.30
N GLY A 7 -8.10 -19.36 39.63
CA GLY A 7 -7.03 -19.89 38.78
C GLY A 7 -7.21 -19.52 37.30
N GLY A 8 -7.15 -18.23 36.97
CA GLY A 8 -7.16 -17.73 35.61
C GLY A 8 -5.88 -18.12 34.85
N ARG A 9 -5.84 -19.34 34.30
CA ARG A 9 -4.81 -19.74 33.33
C ARG A 9 -5.07 -19.03 32.01
N SER A 10 -4.35 -17.94 31.78
CA SER A 10 -4.20 -17.32 30.46
C SER A 10 -3.53 -18.33 29.52
N ILE A 11 -4.35 -19.06 28.77
CA ILE A 11 -3.91 -19.83 27.62
C ILE A 11 -3.20 -18.85 26.66
N ASN A 12 -1.88 -18.94 26.59
CA ASN A 12 -1.03 -18.21 25.64
C ASN A 12 -1.20 -18.82 24.24
N ILE A 13 -2.44 -18.80 23.73
CA ILE A 13 -2.72 -19.02 22.33
C ILE A 13 -2.16 -17.78 21.66
N LYS A 14 -1.04 -17.91 20.94
CA LYS A 14 -0.68 -16.90 19.95
C LYS A 14 -1.84 -16.92 18.96
N PRO A 15 -2.71 -15.89 18.94
CA PRO A 15 -3.75 -15.89 17.92
C PRO A 15 -3.00 -15.88 16.60
N THR A 16 -3.14 -16.96 15.81
CA THR A 16 -2.82 -16.88 14.39
C THR A 16 -3.60 -15.67 13.89
N PRO A 17 -2.92 -14.63 13.37
CA PRO A 17 -3.59 -13.43 12.93
C PRO A 17 -4.75 -13.84 12.03
N PRO A 18 -6.00 -13.46 12.36
CA PRO A 18 -7.08 -13.73 11.44
C PRO A 18 -6.74 -13.10 10.10
N GLU A 19 -7.08 -13.75 9.00
CA GLU A 19 -7.01 -13.24 7.61
C GLU A 19 -7.64 -11.84 7.42
N ARG A 20 -8.31 -11.31 8.46
CA ARG A 20 -8.89 -9.97 8.52
C ARG A 20 -8.00 -8.90 9.16
N GLY A 21 -6.74 -9.23 9.47
CA GLY A 21 -5.74 -8.30 9.99
C GLY A 21 -5.00 -7.48 8.93
N SER A 22 -5.16 -7.81 7.64
CA SER A 22 -4.91 -6.87 6.56
C SER A 22 -6.21 -6.10 6.36
N PHE A 23 -6.18 -4.80 6.65
CA PHE A 23 -7.31 -3.91 6.46
C PHE A 23 -7.98 -4.20 5.10
N PRO A 24 -9.31 -4.15 4.96
CA PRO A 24 -10.00 -4.32 3.68
C PRO A 24 -9.55 -3.37 2.53
N LEU A 25 -8.58 -2.48 2.76
CA LEU A 25 -7.85 -1.65 1.79
C LEU A 25 -6.54 -2.29 1.28
N ASP A 26 -6.07 -3.39 1.87
CA ASP A 26 -4.87 -4.12 1.41
C ASP A 26 -5.31 -5.18 0.40
N HIS A 27 -5.84 -4.71 -0.73
CA HIS A 27 -6.12 -5.52 -1.90
C HIS A 27 -4.77 -6.01 -2.45
N ASP A 28 -4.50 -7.29 -2.26
CA ASP A 28 -3.44 -8.11 -2.88
C ASP A 28 -1.98 -7.60 -2.80
N GLY A 29 -1.72 -6.46 -2.15
CA GLY A 29 -0.39 -5.87 -2.04
C GLY A 29 0.13 -5.21 -3.34
N GLU A 30 -0.75 -4.74 -4.22
CA GLU A 30 -0.40 -4.13 -5.52
C GLU A 30 0.68 -3.05 -5.40
N CYS A 31 0.60 -2.18 -4.37
CA CYS A 31 1.53 -1.07 -4.16
C CYS A 31 2.68 -1.40 -3.18
N LYS A 32 2.88 -2.67 -2.82
CA LYS A 32 3.83 -3.10 -1.77
C LYS A 32 5.30 -2.79 -2.10
N TYR A 33 5.67 -2.83 -3.38
CA TYR A 33 7.03 -2.54 -3.83
C TYR A 33 7.42 -1.06 -3.61
N LEU A 34 6.46 -0.15 -3.78
CA LEU A 34 6.68 1.30 -3.58
C LEU A 34 6.83 1.63 -2.09
N ILE A 35 5.95 1.09 -1.23
CA ILE A 35 6.06 1.31 0.22
C ILE A 35 7.33 0.70 0.80
N ALA A 36 7.76 -0.48 0.31
CA ALA A 36 9.02 -1.08 0.74
C ALA A 36 10.21 -0.17 0.41
N SER A 37 10.22 0.43 -0.79
CA SER A 37 11.25 1.38 -1.22
C SER A 37 11.24 2.66 -0.37
N TYR A 38 10.05 3.20 -0.07
CA TYR A 38 9.90 4.36 0.81
C TYR A 38 10.40 4.09 2.23
N LEU A 39 9.99 2.97 2.83
CA LEU A 39 10.44 2.56 4.16
C LEU A 39 11.94 2.30 4.22
N HIS A 40 12.50 1.73 3.15
CA HIS A 40 13.95 1.57 3.01
C HIS A 40 14.65 2.93 2.95
N CYS A 41 14.10 3.88 2.19
CA CYS A 41 14.61 5.25 2.11
C CYS A 41 14.63 5.90 3.50
N LEU A 42 13.50 5.90 4.22
CA LEU A 42 13.43 6.46 5.58
C LEU A 42 14.46 5.82 6.52
N LYS A 43 14.61 4.49 6.46
CA LYS A 43 15.60 3.78 7.28
C LYS A 43 17.03 4.21 6.95
N SER A 44 17.33 4.44 5.66
CA SER A 44 18.67 4.84 5.21
C SER A 44 19.09 6.24 5.65
N VAL A 45 18.12 7.16 5.81
CA VAL A 45 18.35 8.55 6.20
C VAL A 45 18.07 8.83 7.69
N GLY A 46 17.94 7.78 8.50
CA GLY A 46 17.73 7.91 9.96
C GLY A 46 16.33 8.38 10.38
N GLY A 47 15.31 8.15 9.54
CA GLY A 47 13.92 8.49 9.81
C GLY A 47 13.52 9.91 9.39
N VAL A 48 14.42 10.67 8.78
CA VAL A 48 14.13 12.00 8.23
C VAL A 48 13.43 11.86 6.87
N ASN A 49 12.33 12.58 6.65
CA ASN A 49 11.65 12.53 5.35
C ASN A 49 12.28 13.51 4.34
N ASP A 50 13.44 13.12 3.81
CA ASP A 50 14.17 13.81 2.73
C ASP A 50 13.34 13.88 1.44
N GLU A 51 13.62 14.85 0.56
CA GLU A 51 12.94 14.98 -0.74
C GLU A 51 13.00 13.70 -1.59
N ARG A 52 14.09 12.94 -1.48
CA ARG A 52 14.24 11.63 -2.15
C ARG A 52 13.20 10.62 -1.66
N CYS A 53 12.96 10.56 -0.36
CA CYS A 53 11.95 9.67 0.23
C CYS A 53 10.54 10.18 -0.05
N ARG A 54 10.33 11.50 -0.03
CA ARG A 54 9.05 12.09 -0.43
C ARG A 54 8.67 11.72 -1.88
N LYS A 55 9.61 11.71 -2.84
CA LYS A 55 9.33 11.28 -4.23
C LYS A 55 8.82 9.83 -4.30
N LEU A 56 9.36 8.94 -3.46
CA LEU A 56 8.87 7.56 -3.33
C LEU A 56 7.47 7.50 -2.69
N ALA A 57 7.21 8.34 -1.69
CA ALA A 57 5.88 8.46 -1.08
C ALA A 57 4.82 8.93 -2.08
N LYS A 58 5.16 9.89 -2.96
CA LYS A 58 4.28 10.36 -4.04
C LYS A 58 3.83 9.20 -4.94
N GLY A 59 4.78 8.38 -5.41
CA GLY A 59 4.48 7.21 -6.23
C GLY A 59 3.59 6.20 -5.51
N TYR A 60 3.86 5.94 -4.22
CA TYR A 60 3.05 5.03 -3.41
C TYR A 60 1.60 5.50 -3.27
N LEU A 61 1.38 6.77 -2.95
CA LEU A 61 0.02 7.32 -2.83
C LEU A 61 -0.70 7.34 -4.18
N ASN A 62 0.01 7.65 -5.27
CA ASN A 62 -0.56 7.58 -6.61
C ASN A 62 -1.04 6.17 -6.95
N CYS A 63 -0.24 5.14 -6.66
CA CYS A 63 -0.63 3.75 -6.85
C CYS A 63 -1.90 3.38 -6.07
N ARG A 64 -2.06 3.92 -4.85
CA ARG A 64 -3.28 3.69 -4.05
C ARG A 64 -4.51 4.38 -4.65
N MET A 65 -4.36 5.58 -5.20
CA MET A 65 -5.46 6.29 -5.86
C MET A 65 -5.89 5.59 -7.17
N GLU A 66 -4.94 5.19 -8.02
CA GLU A 66 -5.19 4.49 -9.28
C GLU A 66 -5.93 3.14 -9.08
N ASN A 67 -5.61 2.43 -8.00
CA ASN A 67 -6.23 1.15 -7.65
C ASN A 67 -7.50 1.30 -6.81
N ASN A 68 -8.03 2.52 -6.64
CA ASN A 68 -9.19 2.81 -5.78
C ASN A 68 -9.01 2.31 -4.32
N LEU A 69 -7.75 2.21 -3.85
CA LEU A 69 -7.39 1.85 -2.47
C LEU A 69 -7.39 3.06 -1.53
N MET A 70 -7.58 4.27 -2.09
CA MET A 70 -7.71 5.54 -1.38
C MET A 70 -8.53 6.51 -2.24
N ALA A 71 -9.24 7.45 -1.61
CA ALA A 71 -9.88 8.54 -2.33
C ALA A 71 -8.83 9.41 -3.04
N PRO A 72 -9.11 9.90 -4.26
CA PRO A 72 -8.22 10.80 -4.96
C PRO A 72 -8.13 12.14 -4.21
N ASP A 73 -6.92 12.55 -3.87
CA ASP A 73 -6.63 13.79 -3.14
C ASP A 73 -5.41 14.48 -3.74
N ASP A 74 -5.33 15.80 -3.57
CA ASP A 74 -4.20 16.58 -4.06
C ASP A 74 -2.94 16.33 -3.22
N PHE A 75 -1.79 16.15 -3.87
CA PHE A 75 -0.50 15.93 -3.19
C PHE A 75 -0.13 17.05 -2.21
N LYS A 76 -0.61 18.27 -2.44
CA LYS A 76 -0.40 19.42 -1.55
C LYS A 76 -1.09 19.23 -0.20
N ASN A 77 -2.33 18.71 -0.20
CA ASN A 77 -3.08 18.42 1.02
C ASN A 77 -2.42 17.29 1.83
N LEU A 78 -1.73 16.39 1.14
CA LEU A 78 -0.97 15.28 1.73
C LEU A 78 0.43 15.72 2.22
N GLY A 79 0.78 17.01 2.12
CA GLY A 79 2.07 17.55 2.53
C GLY A 79 3.23 17.13 1.62
N LEU A 80 2.92 16.68 0.40
CA LEU A 80 3.89 16.27 -0.63
C LEU A 80 4.03 17.37 -1.70
N GLU A 81 4.40 18.57 -1.25
CA GLU A 81 4.73 19.68 -2.15
C GLU A 81 6.17 19.53 -2.65
N PHE A 82 6.33 19.36 -3.96
CA PHE A 82 7.62 19.40 -4.64
C PHE A 82 7.63 20.62 -5.56
N ASN A 83 8.68 21.43 -5.46
CA ASN A 83 8.84 22.61 -6.33
C ASN A 83 9.27 22.26 -7.76
N ASP A 84 9.40 20.97 -8.10
CA ASP A 84 9.86 20.46 -9.40
C ASP A 84 8.74 19.82 -10.25
N ASP A 85 7.47 20.04 -9.94
CA ASP A 85 6.34 19.41 -10.65
C ASP A 85 6.10 20.04 -12.03
N ALA A 86 7.00 19.77 -12.97
CA ALA A 86 6.64 19.67 -14.38
C ALA A 86 6.00 18.28 -14.60
N PRO A 87 4.83 18.20 -15.27
CA PRO A 87 4.07 16.97 -15.38
C PRO A 87 4.84 15.95 -16.22
N LYS A 88 5.38 14.91 -15.57
CA LYS A 88 5.70 13.66 -16.24
C LYS A 88 4.61 12.65 -15.90
N SER A 89 3.47 12.87 -16.54
CA SER A 89 2.53 11.80 -16.88
C SER A 89 3.26 10.74 -17.72
N GLU A 90 2.67 9.54 -17.77
CA GLU A 90 3.14 8.33 -18.45
C GLU A 90 4.20 7.49 -17.73
N GLN A 91 3.69 6.56 -16.93
CA GLN A 91 3.92 5.12 -17.17
C GLN A 91 2.68 4.35 -16.69
N LYS A 92 1.65 4.30 -17.54
CA LYS A 92 0.71 3.18 -17.55
C LYS A 92 1.47 1.96 -18.08
N PRO A 93 1.55 0.82 -17.38
CA PRO A 93 1.82 -0.42 -18.06
C PRO A 93 0.54 -0.80 -18.83
N GLU A 94 0.53 -0.47 -20.11
CA GLU A 94 -0.30 -1.13 -21.09
C GLU A 94 0.06 -2.62 -21.07
N THR A 95 -0.83 -3.47 -20.52
CA THR A 95 -0.85 -4.88 -20.90
C THR A 95 -2.20 -5.17 -21.52
N THR A 96 -2.22 -4.93 -22.82
CA THR A 96 -3.15 -5.39 -23.84
C THR A 96 -4.07 -6.53 -23.41
N ALA A 97 -5.34 -6.19 -23.14
CA ALA A 97 -6.45 -7.12 -23.29
C ALA A 97 -6.61 -7.46 -24.78
N LYS A 98 -5.98 -8.56 -25.23
CA LYS A 98 -6.20 -9.11 -26.57
C LYS A 98 -7.54 -9.86 -26.55
N THR A 99 -8.58 -9.13 -26.95
CA THR A 99 -9.90 -9.66 -27.22
C THR A 99 -9.87 -10.68 -28.36
N LYS A 100 -10.73 -11.68 -28.21
CA LYS A 100 -11.11 -12.78 -29.10
C LYS A 100 -10.99 -12.52 -30.61
N GLN A 101 -10.42 -13.48 -31.34
CA GLN A 101 -10.83 -13.77 -32.72
C GLN A 101 -10.55 -15.25 -33.07
N ALA A 102 -11.63 -16.00 -33.25
CA ALA A 102 -11.75 -17.20 -34.07
C ALA A 102 -13.18 -17.17 -34.66
N PRO A 103 -13.50 -17.83 -35.77
CA PRO A 103 -12.68 -18.52 -36.78
C PRO A 103 -12.82 -17.88 -38.18
N SER A 104 -11.94 -18.22 -39.12
CA SER A 104 -12.13 -17.88 -40.54
C SER A 104 -12.48 -19.13 -41.34
N THR A 105 -13.60 -19.04 -42.02
CA THR A 105 -14.21 -20.01 -42.93
C THR A 105 -13.61 -19.84 -44.33
N LYS A 106 -13.05 -20.90 -44.92
CA LYS A 106 -13.17 -21.22 -46.35
C LYS A 106 -12.67 -22.64 -46.64
#